data_AF-A4SVP7-F1
#
_entry.id   AF-A4SVP7-F1
#
_cell.length_a   1.000
_cell.length_b   1.000
_cell.length_c   1.000
_cell.angle_alpha   90.00
_cell.angle_beta   90.00
_cell.angle_gamma   90.00
#
_symmetry.space_group_name_H-M   'P 1'
#
loop_
_entity.id
_entity.type
_entity.pdbx_description
1 polymer ?
#
loop_
_entity_poly.entity_id
_entity_poly.type
_entity_poly.pdbx_seq_one_letter_code
_entity_poly.pdbx_strand_id
1 'polypeptide(L)'
;MSKKPRPKLESQLERETFKLKSSNGGGLLSFEVWGYVQDGKTVVARYNLAYINKLICQKDNGRVLGFDNAHDYHHRHYMGKVAPVQFVSYEKTLEQFEQDWQEIIKGFKKGKK
;
A
#
# COMPACT_ATOMS: atom_id res chain seq x y z
N MET A 1 -32.12 24.89 -2.30
CA MET A 1 -30.74 24.98 -1.76
C MET A 1 -30.28 23.58 -1.38
N SER A 2 -29.46 22.93 -2.21
CA SER A 2 -28.89 21.62 -1.87
C SER A 2 -27.94 21.76 -0.69
N LYS A 3 -28.24 21.09 0.42
CA LYS A 3 -27.31 20.97 1.54
C LYS A 3 -26.05 20.27 1.01
N LYS A 4 -24.89 20.95 1.03
CA LYS A 4 -23.60 20.28 0.83
C LYS A 4 -23.53 19.14 1.85
N PRO A 5 -23.26 17.89 1.45
CA PRO A 5 -23.14 16.80 2.40
C PRO A 5 -22.04 17.16 3.41
N ARG A 6 -22.34 17.02 4.70
CA ARG A 6 -21.33 17.17 5.76
C ARG A 6 -20.19 16.20 5.44
N PRO A 7 -18.92 16.62 5.51
CA PRO A 7 -17.81 15.70 5.32
C PRO A 7 -17.99 14.57 6.33
N LYS A 8 -18.08 13.34 5.82
CA LYS A 8 -18.13 12.16 6.68
C LYS A 8 -16.80 12.11 7.41
N LEU A 9 -16.86 12.00 8.74
CA LEU A 9 -15.66 11.94 9.56
C LEU A 9 -14.91 10.67 9.17
N GLU A 10 -13.77 10.84 8.53
CA GLU A 10 -12.87 9.75 8.19
C GLU A 10 -12.29 9.15 9.46
N SER A 11 -12.25 7.82 9.54
CA SER A 11 -11.66 7.06 10.65
C SER A 11 -10.59 6.10 10.15
N GLN A 12 -9.62 5.78 11.00
CA GLN A 12 -8.66 4.71 10.73
C GLN A 12 -9.38 3.36 10.78
N LEU A 13 -9.38 2.66 9.66
CA LEU A 13 -10.01 1.34 9.48
C LEU A 13 -9.02 0.22 9.75
N GLU A 14 -7.76 0.43 9.35
CA GLU A 14 -6.68 -0.55 9.48
C GLU A 14 -5.36 0.16 9.80
N ARG A 15 -4.56 -0.46 10.68
CA ARG A 15 -3.19 -0.06 10.97
C ARG A 15 -2.38 -1.26 11.45
N GLU A 16 -1.86 -2.01 10.49
CA GLU A 16 -1.15 -3.25 10.77
C GLU A 16 0.29 -3.20 10.23
N THR A 17 1.18 -3.90 10.93
CA THR A 17 2.58 -4.05 10.52
C THR A 17 3.06 -5.45 10.82
N PHE A 18 3.61 -6.12 9.82
CA PHE A 18 4.08 -7.49 9.91
C PHE A 18 5.57 -7.58 9.63
N LYS A 19 6.36 -7.99 10.61
CA LYS A 19 7.78 -8.33 10.38
C LYS A 19 7.88 -9.66 9.65
N LEU A 20 8.61 -9.68 8.54
CA LEU A 20 8.77 -10.86 7.72
C LEU A 20 10.02 -11.65 8.13
N LYS A 21 9.90 -12.97 8.12
CA LYS A 21 11.06 -13.87 8.23
C LYS A 21 11.97 -13.70 7.00
N SER A 22 13.27 -13.93 7.15
CA SER A 22 14.24 -13.88 6.05
C SER A 22 13.90 -14.79 4.88
N SER A 23 13.27 -15.96 5.16
CA SER A 23 12.77 -16.89 4.14
C SER A 23 11.62 -16.35 3.30
N ASN A 24 10.97 -15.27 3.74
CA ASN A 24 9.90 -14.56 3.04
C ASN A 24 10.36 -13.15 2.61
N GLY A 25 11.65 -13.01 2.28
CA GLY A 25 12.24 -11.75 1.83
C GLY A 25 12.75 -10.83 2.95
N GLY A 26 12.39 -11.09 4.21
CA GLY A 26 12.73 -10.21 5.33
C GLY A 26 12.07 -8.83 5.22
N GLY A 27 12.40 -7.90 6.12
CA GLY A 27 11.79 -6.57 6.16
C GLY A 27 10.42 -6.58 6.86
N LEU A 28 9.54 -5.68 6.44
CA LEU A 28 8.18 -5.55 6.99
C LEU A 28 7.15 -5.21 5.91
N LEU A 29 5.92 -5.66 6.11
CA LEU A 29 4.73 -5.14 5.44
C LEU A 29 4.03 -4.16 6.38
N SER A 30 3.52 -3.06 5.82
CA SER A 30 2.73 -2.05 6.53
C SER A 30 1.45 -1.79 5.75
N PHE A 31 0.32 -1.80 6.46
CA PHE A 31 -1.02 -1.55 5.92
C PHE A 31 -1.67 -0.48 6.77
N GLU A 32 -1.94 0.68 6.18
CA GLU A 32 -2.72 1.73 6.82
C GLU A 32 -3.87 2.12 5.91
N VAL A 33 -5.10 2.06 6.43
CA VAL A 33 -6.31 2.35 5.66
C VAL A 33 -7.20 3.26 6.48
N TRP A 34 -7.71 4.30 5.82
CA TRP A 34 -8.69 5.21 6.38
C TRP A 34 -9.90 5.32 5.46
N GLY A 35 -11.06 5.49 6.06
CA GLY A 35 -12.31 5.57 5.32
C GLY A 35 -13.49 5.92 6.21
N TYR A 36 -14.68 5.73 5.68
CA TYR A 36 -15.92 6.03 6.37
C TYR A 36 -17.02 5.08 5.93
N VAL A 37 -18.11 5.00 6.71
CA VAL A 37 -19.29 4.22 6.33
C VAL A 37 -20.28 5.10 5.57
N GLN A 38 -20.74 4.61 4.43
CA GLN A 38 -21.77 5.19 3.58
C GLN A 38 -22.80 4.12 3.24
N ASP A 39 -24.05 4.34 3.65
CA ASP A 39 -25.17 3.46 3.31
C ASP A 39 -24.90 1.98 3.70
N GLY A 40 -24.28 1.79 4.86
CA GLY A 40 -23.88 0.47 5.39
C GLY A 40 -22.62 -0.12 4.74
N LYS A 41 -21.96 0.59 3.83
CA LYS A 41 -20.75 0.15 3.13
C LYS A 41 -19.54 0.97 3.54
N THR A 42 -18.40 0.31 3.71
CA THR A 42 -17.11 0.99 3.92
C THR A 42 -16.62 1.60 2.61
N VAL A 43 -16.24 2.88 2.65
CA VAL A 43 -15.59 3.59 1.56
C VAL A 43 -14.18 3.95 1.99
N VAL A 44 -13.19 3.43 1.28
CA VAL A 44 -11.77 3.75 1.51
C VAL A 44 -11.48 5.13 0.92
N ALA A 45 -11.00 6.04 1.77
CA ALA A 45 -10.64 7.40 1.38
C ALA A 45 -9.12 7.56 1.19
N ARG A 46 -8.33 6.92 2.07
CA ARG A 46 -6.86 6.94 2.01
C ARG A 46 -6.30 5.58 2.34
N TYR A 47 -5.17 5.25 1.75
CA TYR A 47 -4.44 4.03 2.06
C TYR A 47 -2.93 4.21 1.89
N ASN A 48 -2.15 3.39 2.57
CA ASN A 48 -0.72 3.25 2.42
C ASN A 48 -0.35 1.77 2.61
N LEU A 49 -0.01 1.12 1.49
CA LEU A 49 0.49 -0.24 1.42
C LEU A 49 2.00 -0.17 1.17
N ALA A 50 2.81 -0.78 2.03
CA ALA A 50 4.26 -0.71 1.86
C ALA A 50 4.95 -2.02 2.23
N TYR A 51 5.84 -2.47 1.34
CA TYR A 51 6.90 -3.42 1.66
C TYR A 51 8.21 -2.66 1.87
N ILE A 52 8.73 -2.71 3.09
CA ILE A 52 9.93 -1.97 3.50
C ILE A 52 11.03 -2.96 3.85
N ASN A 53 12.17 -2.82 3.18
CA ASN A 53 13.38 -3.57 3.46
C ASN A 53 14.64 -2.76 3.09
N LYS A 54 15.30 -2.21 4.11
CA LYS A 54 16.50 -1.37 3.96
C LYS A 54 17.71 -2.10 3.37
N LEU A 55 17.75 -3.43 3.46
CA LEU A 55 18.80 -4.24 2.84
C LEU A 55 18.63 -4.33 1.32
N ILE A 56 17.39 -4.15 0.83
CA ILE A 56 17.05 -4.23 -0.59
C ILE A 56 17.06 -2.85 -1.24
N CYS A 57 16.47 -1.85 -0.57
CA CYS A 57 16.42 -0.48 -1.06
C CYS A 57 16.87 0.48 0.04
N GLN A 58 17.77 1.42 -0.29
CA GLN A 58 18.20 2.46 0.64
C GLN A 58 17.47 3.81 0.41
N LYS A 59 16.72 3.90 -0.69
CA LYS A 59 15.90 5.07 -1.02
C LYS A 59 14.53 4.96 -0.34
N ASP A 60 13.81 6.08 -0.30
CA ASP A 60 12.42 6.11 0.18
C ASP A 60 12.23 5.42 1.54
N ASN A 61 13.13 5.71 2.49
CA ASN A 61 13.16 5.12 3.83
C ASN A 61 13.21 3.58 3.88
N GLY A 62 13.64 2.94 2.79
CA GLY A 62 13.69 1.50 2.63
C GLY A 62 12.49 0.88 1.93
N ARG A 63 11.54 1.69 1.43
CA ARG A 63 10.38 1.21 0.69
C ARG A 63 10.83 0.58 -0.63
N VAL A 64 10.66 -0.74 -0.72
CA VAL A 64 10.95 -1.52 -1.91
C VAL A 64 9.80 -1.44 -2.89
N LEU A 65 8.58 -1.59 -2.37
CA LEU A 65 7.32 -1.51 -3.08
C LEU A 65 6.30 -0.78 -2.21
N GLY A 66 5.44 0.02 -2.81
CA GLY A 66 4.24 0.49 -2.13
C GLY A 66 3.20 1.05 -3.07
N PHE A 67 1.98 1.18 -2.57
CA PHE A 67 0.89 1.87 -3.21
C PHE A 67 0.24 2.78 -2.19
N ASP A 68 0.09 4.05 -2.54
CA ASP A 68 -0.65 4.99 -1.73
C ASP A 68 -1.33 6.04 -2.62
N ASN A 69 -2.22 6.81 -2.02
CA ASN A 69 -2.92 7.89 -2.68
C ASN A 69 -2.66 9.24 -2.00
N ALA A 70 -1.49 9.41 -1.39
CA ALA A 70 -1.05 10.71 -0.94
C ALA A 70 -0.87 11.65 -2.16
N HIS A 71 -0.92 12.96 -1.93
CA HIS A 71 -0.72 13.98 -2.98
C HIS A 71 -1.79 14.01 -4.09
N ASP A 72 -3.04 13.65 -3.77
CA ASP A 72 -4.21 13.79 -4.64
C ASP A 72 -4.26 12.87 -5.88
N TYR A 73 -3.35 11.89 -6.00
CA TYR A 73 -3.41 10.85 -7.02
C TYR A 73 -2.87 9.51 -6.52
N HIS A 74 -3.34 8.43 -7.14
CA HIS A 74 -2.89 7.07 -6.83
C HIS A 74 -1.55 6.79 -7.50
N HIS A 75 -0.60 6.29 -6.73
CA HIS A 75 0.73 6.02 -7.25
C HIS A 75 1.40 4.81 -6.63
N ARG A 76 2.30 4.23 -7.42
CA ARG A 76 3.14 3.10 -7.05
C ARG A 76 4.54 3.60 -6.76
N HIS A 77 5.06 3.17 -5.62
CA HIS A 77 6.46 3.28 -5.24
C HIS A 77 7.17 1.98 -5.60
N TYR A 78 8.31 2.06 -6.26
CA TYR A 78 9.14 0.90 -6.54
C TYR A 78 10.61 1.27 -6.62
N MET A 79 11.40 0.76 -5.68
CA MET A 79 12.85 0.99 -5.59
C MET A 79 13.24 2.49 -5.65
N GLY A 80 12.47 3.34 -4.96
CA GLY A 80 12.67 4.79 -4.93
C GLY A 80 12.21 5.54 -6.20
N LYS A 81 11.49 4.87 -7.11
CA LYS A 81 10.76 5.51 -8.21
C LYS A 81 9.28 5.61 -7.85
N VAL A 82 8.66 6.72 -8.23
CA VAL A 82 7.22 6.96 -8.08
C VAL A 82 6.60 7.07 -9.45
N ALA A 83 5.49 6.36 -9.69
CA ALA A 83 4.74 6.44 -10.93
C ALA A 83 3.23 6.47 -10.64
N PRO A 84 2.45 7.30 -11.35
CA PRO A 84 0.99 7.26 -11.24
C PRO A 84 0.45 5.91 -11.69
N VAL A 85 -0.67 5.48 -11.11
CA VAL A 85 -1.37 4.25 -11.49
C VAL A 85 -2.85 4.52 -11.71
N GLN A 86 -3.46 3.74 -12.60
CA GLN A 86 -4.90 3.73 -12.75
C GLN A 86 -5.54 3.11 -11.49
N PHE A 87 -6.44 3.86 -10.86
CA PHE A 87 -7.19 3.36 -9.72
C PHE A 87 -8.54 2.77 -10.16
N VAL A 88 -8.80 1.54 -9.75
CA VAL A 88 -10.07 0.84 -9.97
C VAL A 88 -10.83 0.72 -8.65
N SER A 89 -10.19 0.14 -7.64
CA SER A 89 -10.68 0.09 -6.27
C SER A 89 -9.50 -0.17 -5.31
N TYR A 90 -9.76 -0.03 -4.00
CA TYR A 90 -8.78 -0.39 -2.98
C TYR A 90 -8.44 -1.88 -3.05
N GLU A 91 -9.44 -2.75 -3.18
CA GLU A 91 -9.27 -4.21 -3.24
C GLU A 91 -8.40 -4.61 -4.43
N LYS A 92 -8.61 -4.00 -5.60
CA LYS A 92 -7.75 -4.23 -6.77
C LYS A 92 -6.33 -3.71 -6.59
N THR A 93 -6.17 -2.63 -5.85
CA THR A 93 -4.84 -2.11 -5.50
C THR A 93 -4.12 -3.05 -4.52
N LEU A 94 -4.84 -3.60 -3.54
CA LEU A 94 -4.32 -4.57 -2.58
C LEU A 94 -3.91 -5.87 -3.27
N GLU A 95 -4.77 -6.43 -4.13
CA GLU A 95 -4.45 -7.61 -4.94
C GLU A 95 -3.17 -7.40 -5.77
N GLN A 96 -3.02 -6.23 -6.41
CA GLN A 96 -1.82 -5.91 -7.19
C GLN A 96 -0.58 -5.77 -6.31
N PHE A 97 -0.70 -5.12 -5.15
CA PHE A 97 0.40 -5.00 -4.20
C PHE A 97 0.90 -6.37 -3.72
N GLU A 98 0.00 -7.28 -3.38
CA GLU A 98 0.35 -8.63 -2.94
C GLU A 98 1.03 -9.43 -4.05
N GLN A 99 0.52 -9.35 -5.28
CA GLN A 99 1.12 -10.01 -6.44
C GLN A 99 2.54 -9.51 -6.71
N ASP A 100 2.71 -8.19 -6.82
CA ASP A 100 4.01 -7.54 -7.04
C ASP A 100 5.01 -7.92 -5.93
N TRP A 101 4.57 -7.90 -4.68
CA TRP A 101 5.40 -8.28 -3.54
C TRP A 101 5.87 -9.74 -3.63
N GLN A 102 4.97 -10.66 -3.96
CA GLN A 102 5.31 -12.08 -4.13
C GLN A 102 6.28 -12.30 -5.28
N GLU A 103 6.12 -11.57 -6.40
CA GLU A 103 7.05 -11.63 -7.53
C GLU A 103 8.45 -11.15 -7.14
N ILE A 104 8.53 -10.04 -6.40
CA ILE A 104 9.79 -9.51 -5.86
C ILE A 104 10.49 -10.56 -4.98
N ILE A 105 9.76 -11.17 -4.03
CA ILE A 105 10.32 -12.23 -3.16
C ILE A 105 10.82 -13.41 -3.99
N LYS A 106 10.01 -13.88 -4.95
CA LYS A 106 10.39 -14.99 -5.85
C LYS A 106 11.66 -14.67 -6.63
N GLY A 107 11.79 -13.44 -7.13
CA GLY A 107 13.00 -12.94 -7.79
C GLY A 107 14.24 -13.04 -6.89
N PHE A 108 14.14 -12.56 -5.65
CA PHE A 108 15.25 -12.65 -4.68
C PHE A 108 15.62 -14.07 -4.28
N LYS A 109 14.67 -15.00 -4.25
CA LYS A 109 14.95 -16.43 -3.99
C LYS A 109 15.73 -17.07 -5.14
N LYS A 110 15.42 -16.71 -6.39
CA LYS A 110 16.10 -17.25 -7.58
C LYS A 110 17.54 -16.74 -7.72
N GLY A 111 17.79 -15.47 -7.41
CA GLY A 111 19.13 -14.87 -7.51
C GLY A 111 20.12 -15.28 -6.39
N LYS A 112 19.65 -16.02 -5.36
CA LYS A 112 20.49 -16.55 -4.28
C LYS A 112 20.88 -18.03 -4.47
N LYS A 113 20.49 -18.64 -5.60
CA LYS A 113 20.90 -20.00 -5.96
C LYS A 113 22.18 -19.98 -6.77
#